data_AF-A0A699UTX0-F1
#
_entry.id   AF-A0A699UTX0-F1
#
_cell.length_a   1.000
_cell.length_b   1.000
_cell.length_c   1.000
_cell.angle_alpha   90.00
_cell.angle_beta   90.00
_cell.angle_gamma   90.00
#
_symmetry.space_group_name_H-M   'P 1'
#
loop_
_entity.id
_entity.type
_entity.pdbx_description
1 polymer ?
#
loop_
_entity_poly.entity_id
_entity_poly.type
_entity_poly.pdbx_seq_one_letter_code
_entity_poly.pdbx_strand_id
1 'polypeptide(L)' 'WEGLSLPELTPTCMTLELADRSVSKPIGIAKDVSFKVGVLYFPADFVVVDFEPDPPSPLNSREVLFKDQSCFD' A
#
# COMPACT_ATOMS: atom_id res chain seq x y z
N TRP A 1 15.65 -4.33 -9.87
CA TRP A 1 14.32 -3.84 -10.21
C TRP A 1 14.36 -2.34 -10.16
N GLU A 2 14.70 -1.72 -11.29
CA GLU A 2 14.52 -0.28 -11.48
C GLU A 2 13.02 -0.03 -11.66
N GLY A 3 12.44 0.73 -10.73
CA GLY A 3 11.23 1.49 -10.96
C GLY A 3 9.92 0.70 -11.10
N LEU A 4 9.40 0.17 -9.98
CA LEU A 4 7.97 0.39 -9.76
C LEU A 4 7.81 1.90 -9.58
N SER A 5 7.50 2.61 -10.67
CA SER A 5 7.15 4.02 -10.62
C SER A 5 5.80 4.13 -9.93
N LEU A 6 5.84 4.16 -8.60
CA LEU A 6 4.66 4.43 -7.80
C LEU A 6 4.13 5.80 -8.23
N PRO A 7 2.80 5.95 -8.35
CA PRO A 7 2.18 7.25 -8.52
C PRO A 7 2.63 8.17 -7.37
N GLU A 8 2.56 9.48 -7.61
CA GLU A 8 2.96 10.47 -6.62
C GLU A 8 2.23 10.22 -5.29
N LEU A 9 3.02 9.88 -4.28
CA LEU A 9 2.49 9.57 -2.96
C LEU A 9 2.17 10.87 -2.25
N THR A 10 0.92 11.02 -1.81
CA THR A 10 0.56 12.12 -0.91
C THR A 10 1.10 11.80 0.49
N PRO A 11 1.95 12.66 1.08
CA PRO A 11 2.41 12.48 2.46
C PRO A 11 1.23 12.44 3.41
N THR A 12 1.29 11.57 4.41
CA THR A 12 0.23 11.45 5.44
C THR A 12 0.85 11.37 6.83
N CYS A 13 0.16 11.91 7.83
CA CYS A 13 0.55 11.86 9.24
C CYS A 13 -0.10 10.70 10.01
N MET A 14 -0.82 9.81 9.31
CA MET A 14 -1.46 8.65 9.94
C MET A 14 -0.42 7.59 10.37
N THR A 15 -0.83 6.72 11.29
CA THR A 15 -0.13 5.50 11.66
C THR A 15 -1.08 4.31 11.47
N LEU A 16 -0.53 3.16 11.12
CA LEU A 16 -1.30 1.93 10.89
C LEU A 16 -0.92 0.91 11.96
N GLU A 17 -1.93 0.28 12.55
CA GLU A 17 -1.76 -0.93 13.34
C GLU A 17 -2.00 -2.13 12.42
N LEU A 18 -0.99 -2.97 12.27
CA LEU A 18 -1.01 -4.16 11.43
C LEU A 18 -1.64 -5.34 12.19
N ALA A 19 -1.98 -6.41 11.47
CA ALA A 19 -2.63 -7.59 12.06
C ALA A 19 -1.74 -8.31 13.10
N ASP A 20 -0.42 -8.13 13.00
CA ASP A 20 0.58 -8.60 13.97
C ASP A 20 0.72 -7.66 15.18
N ARG A 21 -0.12 -6.61 15.27
CA ARG A 21 -0.11 -5.56 16.30
C ARG A 21 1.14 -4.67 16.26
N SER A 22 1.94 -4.77 15.21
CA SER A 22 3.00 -3.80 14.98
C SER A 22 2.40 -2.48 14.50
N VAL A 23 3.05 -1.38 14.86
CA VAL A 23 2.67 -0.04 14.40
C VAL A 23 3.63 0.38 13.31
N SER A 24 3.11 0.67 12.13
CA SER A 24 3.91 1.15 11.00
C SER A 24 3.50 2.55 10.56
N LYS A 25 4.49 3.31 10.11
CA LYS A 25 4.29 4.64 9.53
C LYS A 25 4.27 4.49 8.00
N PRO A 26 3.14 4.77 7.34
CA PRO A 26 3.09 4.72 5.89
C PRO A 26 4.00 5.77 5.26
N ILE A 27 4.55 5.41 4.10
CA ILE A 27 5.34 6.31 3.25
C ILE A 27 4.43 7.39 2.65
N GLY A 28 3.22 7.01 2.29
CA GLY A 28 2.21 7.92 1.75
C GLY A 28 0.99 7.18 1.22
N ILE A 29 0.07 7.95 0.65
CA ILE A 29 -1.15 7.45 0.02
C ILE A 29 -1.04 7.65 -1.48
N ALA A 30 -1.18 6.57 -2.25
CA ALA A 30 -1.35 6.62 -3.69
C ALA A 30 -2.85 6.71 -4.00
N LYS A 31 -3.28 7.81 -4.61
CA LYS A 31 -4.69 8.04 -4.92
C LYS A 31 -5.05 7.64 -6.35
N ASP A 32 -6.32 7.30 -6.56
CA ASP A 32 -6.90 7.04 -7.88
C ASP A 32 -6.16 5.98 -8.69
N VAL A 33 -5.57 5.01 -8.00
CA VAL A 33 -4.83 3.94 -8.66
C VAL A 33 -5.83 2.88 -9.09
N SER A 34 -5.87 2.62 -10.40
CA SER A 34 -6.75 1.59 -10.95
C SER A 34 -6.07 0.24 -10.96
N PHE A 35 -6.76 -0.79 -10.46
CA PHE A 35 -6.33 -2.18 -10.60
C PHE A 35 -7.34 -2.95 -11.43
N LYS A 36 -6.83 -3.92 -12.18
CA LYS A 36 -7.62 -4.72 -13.11
C LYS A 36 -8.03 -6.04 -12.46
N VAL A 37 -9.32 -6.30 -12.41
CA VAL A 37 -9.87 -7.61 -12.05
C VAL A 37 -10.67 -8.14 -13.24
N GLY A 38 -10.13 -9.16 -13.90
CA GLY A 38 -10.71 -9.67 -15.16
C GLY A 38 -10.66 -8.60 -16.26
N VAL A 39 -11.82 -8.07 -16.64
CA VAL A 39 -11.97 -7.02 -17.70
C VAL A 39 -12.28 -5.65 -17.11
N LEU A 40 -12.56 -5.57 -15.80
CA LEU A 40 -12.97 -4.34 -15.13
C LEU A 40 -11.77 -3.65 -14.46
N TYR A 41 -11.85 -2.33 -14.39
CA TYR A 41 -10.90 -1.47 -13.69
C TYR A 41 -11.61 -0.80 -12.52
N PHE A 42 -11.02 -0.93 -11.33
CA PHE A 42 -11.55 -0.33 -10.11
C PHE A 42 -10.57 0.73 -9.60
N PRO A 43 -11.00 2.00 -9.46
CA PRO A 43 -10.18 3.00 -8.80
C PRO A 43 -10.18 2.72 -7.30
N ALA A 44 -9.01 2.76 -6.68
CA ALA A 44 -8.88 2.69 -5.22
C ALA A 44 -7.69 3.51 -4.75
N ASP A 45 -7.76 3.92 -3.49
CA ASP A 45 -6.66 4.55 -2.79
C ASP A 45 -5.84 3.49 -2.05
N PHE A 46 -4.52 3.62 -2.12
CA PHE A 46 -3.59 2.68 -1.50
C PHE A 46 -2.71 3.36 -0.46
N VAL A 47 -2.55 2.70 0.68
CA VAL A 47 -1.59 3.13 1.69
C VAL A 47 -0.32 2.33 1.47
N VAL A 48 0.76 3.03 1.13
CA VAL A 48 2.06 2.40 0.89
C VAL A 48 2.85 2.38 2.18
N VAL A 49 3.29 1.19 2.59
CA VAL A 49 4.07 0.98 3.82
C VAL A 49 5.41 0.35 3.45
N ASP A 50 6.48 0.83 4.07
CA ASP A 50 7.77 0.13 4.02
C ASP A 50 7.76 -0.91 5.14
N PHE A 51 8.00 -2.18 4.80
CA PHE A 51 8.11 -3.25 5.77
C PHE A 51 9.40 -4.01 5.52
N GLU A 52 10.12 -4.31 6.59
CA GLU A 52 11.29 -5.18 6.55
C GLU A 52 10.83 -6.58 6.99
N PRO A 53 10.84 -7.58 6.10
CA PRO A 53 10.31 -8.90 6.42
C PRO A 53 11.29 -9.65 7.30
N ASP A 54 10.80 -10.37 8.31
CA ASP A 54 11.63 -11.23 9.18
C ASP A 54 11.38 -12.71 8.87
N PRO A 55 12.39 -13.52 8.47
CA PRO A 55 13.82 -13.19 8.33
C PRO A 55 14.10 -12.23 7.16
N PRO A 56 15.13 -11.36 7.27
CA PRO A 56 15.48 -10.36 6.26
C PRO A 56 15.66 -11.04 4.91
N SER A 57 14.63 -10.92 4.08
CA SER A 57 14.63 -11.50 2.75
C SER A 57 15.45 -10.60 1.83
N PRO A 58 16.15 -11.14 0.82
CA PRO A 58 16.86 -10.32 -0.17
C PRO A 58 15.90 -9.53 -1.09
N LEU A 59 14.59 -9.70 -0.94
CA LEU A 59 13.56 -8.91 -1.60
C LEU A 59 13.15 -7.76 -0.67
N ASN A 60 13.35 -6.54 -1.15
CA ASN A 60 12.82 -5.32 -0.56
C ASN A 60 11.28 -5.36 -0.58
N SER A 61 10.66 -5.76 0.54
CA SER A 61 9.20 -5.87 0.64
C SER A 61 8.55 -4.52 0.89
N ARG A 62 8.32 -3.77 -0.18
CA ARG A 62 7.33 -2.69 -0.16
C ARG A 62 5.96 -3.33 -0.27
N GLU A 63 5.17 -3.25 0.79
CA GLU A 63 3.82 -3.80 0.79
C GLU A 63 2.81 -2.66 0.58
N VAL A 64 1.94 -2.85 -0.39
CA VAL A 64 0.86 -1.90 -0.71
C VAL A 64 -0.39 -2.40 0.00
N LEU A 65 -0.78 -1.72 1.08
CA LEU A 65 -2.00 -2.07 1.79
C LEU A 65 -3.19 -1.42 1.11
N PHE A 66 -4.12 -2.28 0.69
CA PHE A 66 -5.40 -1.89 0.13
C PHE A 66 -6.31 -1.46 1.26
N LYS A 67 -6.71 -0.18 1.27
CA LYS A 67 -7.84 0.25 2.08
C LYS A 67 -9.06 0.22 1.16
N ASP A 68 -9.73 -0.92 1.10
CA ASP A 68 -10.97 -1.02 0.36
C ASP A 68 -12.03 -0.18 1.07
N GLN A 69 -12.32 1.00 0.51
CA GLN A 69 -13.38 1.87 0.98
C GLN A 69 -14.74 1.45 0.39
N SER A 70 -14.77 0.45 -0.51
CA SER A 70 -15.94 0.07 -1.32
C SER A 70 -16.80 -1.05 -0.71
N CYS A 71 -16.27 -1.85 0.21
CA CYS A 71 -17.03 -2.91 0.90
C CYS A 71 -17.80 -2.42 2.15
N PHE A 72 -17.90 -1.10 2.39
CA PHE A 72 -18.56 -0.55 3.59
C PHE A 72 -19.94 0.08 3.34
N ASP A 73 -20.49 -0.03 2.13
CA ASP A 73 -21.91 0.19 1.84
C ASP A 73 -22.56 -1.07 1.26
#